data_AF-A0A524DME3-F1
#
_entry.id   AF-A0A524DME3-F1
#
_cell.length_a   1.000
_cell.length_b   1.000
_cell.length_c   1.000
_cell.angle_alpha   90.00
_cell.angle_beta   90.00
_cell.angle_gamma   90.00
#
_symmetry.space_group_name_H-M   'P 1'
#
loop_
_entity.id
_entity.type
_entity.pdbx_description
1 polymer ?
#
loop_
_entity_poly.entity_id
_entity_poly.type
_entity_poly.pdbx_seq_one_letter_code
_entity_poly.pdbx_strand_id
1 'polypeptide(L)'
;MEEKELEEIYKIDEKRLITYYKRIENQSSDLPINDVIAKFLQNQSIGKSFGQILMILNYYEEKISQNKSILDFALEWIRAQKIRFEYRKHLNKAQYPNFKVALDDCIFLFFSKFDNHIRNLLKDDIKEYEISALYEVFFSPDDKNVNIIRILQSHKENVPTIYRETVRMNTRLITLRAGLANIIKSDWNA
;
A
#
# COMPACT_ATOMS: atom_id res chain seq x y z
N MET A 1 7.81 -22.69 -3.75
CA MET A 1 8.38 -21.47 -3.15
C MET A 1 7.42 -21.01 -2.05
N GLU A 2 7.65 -21.52 -0.85
CA GLU A 2 6.68 -21.64 0.25
C GLU A 2 6.43 -20.29 0.98
N GLU A 3 5.33 -20.21 1.75
CA GLU A 3 4.86 -19.03 2.51
C GLU A 3 5.93 -18.35 3.39
N LYS A 4 6.96 -19.10 3.83
CA LYS A 4 8.05 -18.59 4.68
C LYS A 4 8.84 -17.42 4.08
N GLU A 5 8.91 -17.29 2.77
CA GLU A 5 9.74 -16.24 2.14
C GLU A 5 9.21 -14.82 2.33
N LEU A 6 7.90 -14.57 2.52
CA LEU A 6 7.43 -13.16 2.59
C LEU A 6 7.71 -12.52 3.96
N GLU A 7 7.45 -13.25 5.04
CA GLU A 7 7.72 -12.79 6.41
C GLU A 7 9.23 -12.69 6.70
N GLU A 8 10.05 -13.47 5.99
CA GLU A 8 11.51 -13.37 6.07
C GLU A 8 12.07 -12.26 5.16
N ILE A 9 11.51 -12.01 3.97
CA ILE A 9 12.05 -11.04 3.00
C ILE A 9 11.54 -9.61 3.25
N TYR A 10 10.29 -9.40 3.68
CA TYR A 10 9.73 -8.04 3.93
C TYR A 10 9.37 -7.80 5.41
N LYS A 11 10.16 -8.38 6.32
CA LYS A 11 9.97 -8.17 7.76
C LYS A 11 10.14 -6.69 8.12
N ILE A 12 9.14 -6.13 8.77
CA ILE A 12 9.29 -4.89 9.53
C ILE A 12 9.57 -5.26 10.99
N ASP A 13 10.38 -4.46 11.67
CA ASP A 13 10.60 -4.62 13.11
C ASP A 13 9.41 -4.00 13.85
N GLU A 14 8.29 -4.75 13.87
CA GLU A 14 7.02 -4.28 14.43
C GLU A 14 7.19 -3.86 15.89
N LYS A 15 7.95 -4.62 16.68
CA LYS A 15 8.20 -4.28 18.08
C LYS A 15 8.87 -2.91 18.22
N ARG A 16 9.89 -2.63 17.41
CA ARG A 16 10.56 -1.33 17.40
C ARG A 16 9.62 -0.22 16.91
N LEU A 17 8.87 -0.46 15.85
CA LEU A 17 7.92 0.51 15.28
C LEU A 17 6.80 0.85 16.27
N ILE A 18 6.21 -0.14 16.93
CA ILE A 18 5.19 0.05 17.97
C ILE A 18 5.77 0.81 19.17
N THR A 19 6.99 0.47 19.59
CA THR A 19 7.66 1.22 20.69
C THR A 19 7.88 2.68 20.30
N TYR A 20 8.23 2.94 19.05
CA TYR A 20 8.41 4.29 18.53
C TYR A 20 7.08 5.05 18.44
N TYR A 21 6.04 4.42 17.88
CA TYR A 21 4.68 4.95 17.86
C TYR A 21 4.20 5.36 19.27
N LYS A 22 4.35 4.49 20.27
CA LYS A 22 3.97 4.78 21.67
C LYS A 22 4.67 6.00 22.25
N ARG A 23 5.92 6.26 21.85
CA ARG A 23 6.63 7.49 22.28
C ARG A 23 5.98 8.74 21.67
N ILE A 24 5.59 8.69 20.40
CA ILE A 24 4.91 9.80 19.73
C ILE A 24 3.51 10.02 20.31
N GLU A 25 2.77 8.93 20.55
CA GLU A 25 1.46 8.94 21.19
C GLU A 25 1.52 9.60 22.57
N ASN A 26 2.47 9.21 23.42
CA ASN A 26 2.68 9.82 24.75
C ASN A 26 3.05 11.31 24.68
N GLN A 27 3.71 11.76 23.59
CA GLN A 27 4.05 13.17 23.37
C GLN A 27 2.91 13.98 22.75
N SER A 28 1.85 13.32 22.31
CA SER A 28 0.73 13.90 21.55
C SER A 28 -0.61 13.43 22.11
N SER A 29 -0.72 13.27 23.43
CA SER A 29 -1.88 12.69 24.12
C SER A 29 -3.22 13.36 23.79
N ASP A 30 -3.17 14.63 23.40
CA ASP A 30 -4.35 15.46 23.15
C ASP A 30 -4.72 15.51 21.65
N LEU A 31 -3.98 14.81 20.78
CA LEU A 31 -4.23 14.79 19.35
C LEU A 31 -5.12 13.62 18.92
N PRO A 32 -5.92 13.78 17.86
CA PRO A 32 -6.63 12.67 17.24
C PRO A 32 -5.65 11.57 16.80
N ILE A 33 -6.12 10.33 16.84
CA ILE A 33 -5.30 9.14 16.51
C ILE A 33 -4.66 9.25 15.11
N ASN A 34 -5.40 9.78 14.13
CA ASN A 34 -4.90 9.92 12.76
C ASN A 34 -3.77 10.98 12.66
N ASP A 35 -3.82 12.04 13.47
CA ASP A 35 -2.73 13.02 13.55
C ASP A 35 -1.47 12.41 14.18
N VAL A 36 -1.63 11.60 15.24
CA VAL A 36 -0.53 10.86 15.86
C VAL A 36 0.12 9.91 14.85
N ILE A 37 -0.70 9.18 14.09
CA ILE A 37 -0.21 8.24 13.06
C ILE A 37 0.42 8.98 11.88
N ALA A 38 -0.12 10.12 11.46
CA ALA A 38 0.48 10.93 10.41
C ALA A 38 1.88 11.43 10.83
N LYS A 39 2.06 11.88 12.08
CA LYS A 39 3.38 12.21 12.63
C LYS A 39 4.30 11.00 12.63
N PHE A 40 3.81 9.84 13.07
CA PHE A 40 4.56 8.59 13.07
C PHE A 40 5.06 8.22 11.67
N LEU A 41 4.20 8.27 10.66
CA LEU A 41 4.53 7.99 9.26
C LEU A 41 5.54 8.99 8.70
N GLN A 42 5.36 10.30 8.94
CA GLN A 42 6.34 11.31 8.55
C GLN A 42 7.72 11.05 9.16
N ASN A 43 7.78 10.66 10.42
CA ASN A 43 9.04 10.33 11.09
C ASN A 43 9.69 9.04 10.56
N GLN A 44 8.93 8.21 9.83
CA GLN A 44 9.44 7.08 9.05
C GLN A 44 9.72 7.45 7.59
N SER A 45 9.73 8.75 7.27
CA SER A 45 9.89 9.31 5.92
C SER A 45 8.82 8.84 4.92
N ILE A 46 7.63 8.43 5.40
CA ILE A 46 6.54 8.00 4.54
C ILE A 46 5.72 9.20 4.09
N GLY A 47 5.62 9.37 2.77
CA GLY A 47 4.78 10.40 2.16
C GLY A 47 5.38 11.82 2.25
N LYS A 48 4.95 12.68 1.34
CA LYS A 48 5.58 13.99 1.14
C LYS A 48 5.23 15.02 2.22
N SER A 49 3.99 15.00 2.72
CA SER A 49 3.50 16.03 3.65
C SER A 49 2.49 15.48 4.64
N PHE A 50 2.42 16.12 5.81
CA PHE A 50 1.51 15.75 6.89
C PHE A 50 0.05 15.76 6.42
N GLY A 51 -0.39 16.84 5.77
CA GLY A 51 -1.77 16.98 5.30
C GLY A 51 -2.17 15.92 4.27
N GLN A 52 -1.24 15.52 3.39
CA GLN A 52 -1.45 14.42 2.45
C GLN A 52 -1.66 13.09 3.18
N ILE A 53 -0.78 12.78 4.15
CA ILE A 53 -0.85 11.53 4.92
C ILE A 53 -2.17 11.50 5.71
N LEU A 54 -2.50 12.60 6.39
CA LEU A 54 -3.72 12.71 7.17
C LEU A 54 -4.97 12.53 6.30
N MET A 55 -4.99 13.10 5.09
CA MET A 55 -6.10 12.91 4.14
C MET A 55 -6.26 11.43 3.73
N ILE A 56 -5.16 10.71 3.53
CA ILE A 56 -5.18 9.28 3.21
C ILE A 56 -5.67 8.46 4.41
N LEU A 57 -5.15 8.74 5.62
CA LEU A 57 -5.57 8.05 6.84
C LEU A 57 -7.07 8.22 7.09
N ASN A 58 -7.56 9.46 7.04
CA ASN A 58 -8.98 9.77 7.21
C ASN A 58 -9.85 9.06 6.16
N TYR A 59 -9.39 8.94 4.92
CA TYR A 59 -10.14 8.22 3.89
C TYR A 59 -10.23 6.71 4.16
N TYR A 60 -9.13 6.08 4.60
CA TYR A 60 -9.08 4.62 4.76
C TYR A 60 -9.51 4.15 6.15
N GLU A 61 -9.56 5.01 7.17
CA GLU A 61 -10.03 4.66 8.51
C GLU A 61 -11.38 3.93 8.48
N GLU A 62 -12.36 4.47 7.75
CA GLU A 62 -13.69 3.87 7.62
C GLU A 62 -13.72 2.57 6.78
N LYS A 63 -12.60 2.20 6.16
CA LYS A 63 -12.47 1.05 5.25
C LYS A 63 -11.62 -0.08 5.83
N ILE A 64 -11.01 0.17 6.99
CA ILE A 64 -10.28 -0.84 7.75
C ILE A 64 -11.29 -1.80 8.40
N SER A 65 -10.94 -3.07 8.43
CA SER A 65 -11.74 -4.11 9.09
C SER A 65 -11.87 -3.86 10.59
N GLN A 66 -13.01 -4.22 11.19
CA GLN A 66 -13.33 -3.92 12.59
C GLN A 66 -12.32 -4.48 13.61
N ASN A 67 -11.62 -5.57 13.26
CA ASN A 67 -10.60 -6.20 14.08
C ASN A 67 -9.17 -5.68 13.80
N LYS A 68 -9.04 -4.61 13.03
CA LYS A 68 -7.78 -3.99 12.65
C LYS A 68 -7.79 -2.52 13.05
N SER A 69 -6.61 -2.00 13.32
CA SER A 69 -6.40 -0.61 13.70
C SER A 69 -5.81 0.20 12.54
N ILE A 70 -5.98 1.52 12.61
CA ILE A 70 -5.29 2.45 11.72
C ILE A 70 -3.75 2.39 11.88
N LEU A 71 -3.26 1.92 13.04
CA LEU A 71 -1.83 1.62 13.23
C LEU A 71 -1.39 0.41 12.39
N ASP A 72 -2.20 -0.64 12.31
CA ASP A 72 -1.90 -1.80 11.43
C ASP A 72 -1.79 -1.34 9.97
N PHE A 73 -2.68 -0.44 9.55
CA PHE A 73 -2.60 0.19 8.22
C PHE A 73 -1.30 0.97 8.01
N ALA A 74 -0.88 1.76 8.99
CA ALA A 74 0.37 2.51 8.92
C ALA A 74 1.60 1.58 8.85
N LEU A 75 1.59 0.48 9.60
CA LEU A 75 2.65 -0.53 9.55
C LEU A 75 2.76 -1.18 8.17
N GLU A 76 1.63 -1.51 7.53
CA GLU A 76 1.62 -2.05 6.18
C GLU A 76 2.04 -1.03 5.11
N TRP A 77 1.80 0.27 5.33
CA TRP A 77 2.35 1.32 4.46
C TRP A 77 3.89 1.38 4.57
N ILE A 78 4.45 1.28 5.78
CA ILE A 78 5.90 1.17 5.97
C ILE A 78 6.45 -0.09 5.30
N ARG A 79 5.74 -1.22 5.41
CA ARG A 79 6.12 -2.47 4.75
C ARG A 79 6.13 -2.33 3.22
N ALA A 80 5.16 -1.63 2.65
CA ALA A 80 5.10 -1.36 1.22
C ALA A 80 6.36 -0.66 0.70
N GLN A 81 6.91 0.33 1.44
CA GLN A 81 8.15 0.99 1.02
C GLN A 81 9.37 0.06 1.08
N LYS A 82 9.41 -0.90 2.01
CA LYS A 82 10.44 -1.94 2.00
C LYS A 82 10.31 -2.90 0.81
N ILE A 83 9.08 -3.35 0.52
CA ILE A 83 8.80 -4.15 -0.67
C ILE A 83 9.25 -3.41 -1.92
N ARG A 84 8.99 -2.09 -1.98
CA ARG A 84 9.43 -1.24 -3.08
C ARG A 84 10.92 -1.26 -3.30
N PHE A 85 11.67 -1.06 -2.22
CA PHE A 85 13.13 -1.06 -2.27
C PHE A 85 13.68 -2.38 -2.83
N GLU A 86 13.14 -3.52 -2.41
CA GLU A 86 13.60 -4.83 -2.88
C GLU A 86 13.18 -5.14 -4.33
N TYR A 87 11.94 -4.84 -4.73
CA TYR A 87 11.57 -5.10 -6.13
C TYR A 87 12.33 -4.18 -7.09
N ARG A 88 12.67 -2.94 -6.69
CA ARG A 88 13.52 -2.06 -7.52
C ARG A 88 14.89 -2.67 -7.75
N LYS A 89 15.50 -3.29 -6.74
CA LYS A 89 16.76 -4.04 -6.92
C LYS A 89 16.60 -5.20 -7.91
N HIS A 90 15.48 -5.91 -7.85
CA HIS A 90 15.16 -6.99 -8.79
C HIS A 90 15.00 -6.46 -10.22
N LEU A 91 14.20 -5.42 -10.38
CA LEU A 91 13.91 -4.76 -11.66
C LEU A 91 15.18 -4.26 -12.36
N ASN A 92 16.14 -3.73 -11.59
CA ASN A 92 17.43 -3.24 -12.12
C ASN A 92 18.40 -4.36 -12.54
N LYS A 93 18.25 -5.57 -12.00
CA LYS A 93 19.12 -6.72 -12.30
C LYS A 93 18.55 -7.61 -13.40
N ALA A 94 17.23 -7.72 -13.48
CA ALA A 94 16.55 -8.58 -14.42
C ALA A 94 16.53 -7.96 -15.83
N GLN A 95 16.70 -8.80 -16.84
CA GLN A 95 16.52 -8.40 -18.24
C GLN A 95 15.13 -8.83 -18.71
N TYR A 96 14.28 -7.87 -19.01
CA TYR A 96 12.94 -8.13 -19.52
C TYR A 96 12.84 -7.81 -21.01
N PRO A 97 12.13 -8.63 -21.80
CA PRO A 97 11.93 -8.36 -23.22
C PRO A 97 11.00 -7.16 -23.47
N ASN A 98 10.11 -6.83 -22.53
CA ASN A 98 9.22 -5.67 -22.59
C ASN A 98 8.62 -5.35 -21.22
N PHE A 99 7.96 -4.19 -21.12
CA PHE A 99 7.34 -3.70 -19.89
C PHE A 99 6.30 -4.65 -19.31
N LYS A 100 5.49 -5.26 -20.16
CA LYS A 100 4.37 -6.09 -19.71
C LYS A 100 4.87 -7.32 -18.97
N VAL A 101 5.96 -7.92 -19.44
CA VAL A 101 6.63 -9.03 -18.77
C VAL A 101 7.25 -8.58 -17.45
N ALA A 102 7.93 -7.42 -17.42
CA ALA A 102 8.48 -6.87 -16.18
C ALA A 102 7.39 -6.61 -15.12
N LEU A 103 6.27 -6.01 -15.53
CA LEU A 103 5.12 -5.74 -14.68
C LEU A 103 4.55 -7.03 -14.08
N ASP A 104 4.30 -8.03 -14.92
CA ASP A 104 3.68 -9.29 -14.48
C ASP A 104 4.61 -10.09 -13.55
N ASP A 105 5.92 -10.12 -13.85
CA ASP A 105 6.92 -10.76 -12.99
C ASP A 105 6.98 -10.09 -11.62
N CYS A 106 7.06 -8.74 -11.59
CA CYS A 106 7.03 -7.99 -10.34
C CYS A 106 5.75 -8.27 -9.54
N ILE A 107 4.56 -8.23 -10.18
CA ILE A 107 3.28 -8.54 -9.52
C ILE A 107 3.30 -9.93 -8.89
N PHE A 108 3.79 -10.93 -9.61
CA PHE A 108 3.81 -12.30 -9.12
C PHE A 108 4.78 -12.46 -7.94
N LEU A 109 6.00 -11.95 -8.07
CA LEU A 109 7.07 -12.13 -7.07
C LEU A 109 6.88 -11.30 -5.80
N PHE A 110 6.39 -10.06 -5.91
CA PHE A 110 6.41 -9.09 -4.81
C PHE A 110 5.03 -8.75 -4.26
N PHE A 111 4.02 -8.63 -5.13
CA PHE A 111 2.76 -8.01 -4.74
C PHE A 111 1.61 -8.99 -4.51
N SER A 112 1.62 -10.17 -5.14
CA SER A 112 0.51 -11.14 -5.01
C SER A 112 0.32 -11.63 -3.57
N LYS A 113 1.42 -11.84 -2.83
CA LYS A 113 1.34 -12.20 -1.41
C LYS A 113 0.95 -11.00 -0.54
N PHE A 114 1.50 -9.81 -0.83
CA PHE A 114 1.14 -8.56 -0.14
C PHE A 114 -0.35 -8.21 -0.32
N ASP A 115 -0.94 -8.52 -1.48
CA ASP A 115 -2.37 -8.36 -1.76
C ASP A 115 -3.25 -9.12 -0.77
N ASN A 116 -2.85 -10.33 -0.36
CA ASN A 116 -3.56 -11.07 0.68
C ASN A 116 -3.55 -10.33 2.02
N HIS A 117 -2.39 -9.78 2.43
CA HIS A 117 -2.28 -9.03 3.68
C HIS A 117 -3.13 -7.75 3.65
N ILE A 118 -3.07 -6.99 2.56
CA ILE A 118 -3.84 -5.76 2.40
C ILE A 118 -5.34 -6.03 2.37
N ARG A 119 -5.80 -7.10 1.70
CA ARG A 119 -7.22 -7.44 1.69
C ARG A 119 -7.72 -7.88 3.07
N ASN A 120 -6.90 -8.55 3.87
CA ASN A 120 -7.23 -8.90 5.25
C ASN A 120 -7.26 -7.69 6.21
N LEU A 121 -6.65 -6.56 5.82
CA LEU A 121 -6.67 -5.31 6.57
C LEU A 121 -7.97 -4.51 6.34
N LEU A 122 -8.62 -4.71 5.19
CA LEU A 122 -9.74 -3.90 4.71
C LEU A 122 -11.06 -4.67 4.81
N LYS A 123 -12.17 -3.94 4.86
CA LYS A 123 -13.52 -4.53 4.87
C LYS A 123 -13.78 -5.32 3.58
N ASP A 124 -14.53 -6.41 3.70
CA ASP A 124 -14.84 -7.31 2.57
C ASP A 124 -15.61 -6.63 1.43
N ASP A 125 -16.33 -5.54 1.72
CA ASP A 125 -17.13 -4.76 0.78
C ASP A 125 -16.38 -3.58 0.14
N ILE A 126 -15.11 -3.35 0.50
CA ILE A 126 -14.31 -2.27 -0.09
C ILE A 126 -14.22 -2.42 -1.61
N LYS A 127 -14.31 -1.35 -2.39
CA LYS A 127 -14.34 -1.45 -3.86
C LYS A 127 -12.94 -1.71 -4.43
N GLU A 128 -12.85 -2.42 -5.55
CA GLU A 128 -11.57 -2.80 -6.16
C GLU A 128 -10.74 -1.59 -6.57
N TYR A 129 -11.36 -0.52 -7.07
CA TYR A 129 -10.65 0.72 -7.38
C TYR A 129 -10.03 1.40 -6.14
N GLU A 130 -10.61 1.20 -4.95
CA GLU A 130 -10.08 1.76 -3.70
C GLU A 130 -8.85 0.99 -3.24
N ILE A 131 -8.83 -0.33 -3.45
CA ILE A 131 -7.64 -1.16 -3.24
C ILE A 131 -6.57 -0.78 -4.28
N SER A 132 -6.95 -0.57 -5.53
CA SER A 132 -6.02 -0.16 -6.59
C SER A 132 -5.37 1.19 -6.29
N ALA A 133 -6.17 2.18 -5.88
CA ALA A 133 -5.70 3.48 -5.41
C ALA A 133 -4.77 3.35 -4.20
N LEU A 134 -5.07 2.42 -3.28
CA LEU A 134 -4.22 2.15 -2.11
C LEU A 134 -2.83 1.68 -2.53
N TYR A 135 -2.72 0.79 -3.53
CA TYR A 135 -1.41 0.38 -4.03
C TYR A 135 -0.62 1.54 -4.64
N GLU A 136 -1.27 2.41 -5.42
CA GLU A 136 -0.57 3.59 -5.95
C GLU A 136 -0.06 4.49 -4.81
N VAL A 137 -0.85 4.67 -3.75
CA VAL A 137 -0.47 5.44 -2.56
C VAL A 137 0.66 4.78 -1.79
N PHE A 138 0.53 3.48 -1.51
CA PHE A 138 1.46 2.72 -0.69
C PHE A 138 2.85 2.63 -1.32
N PHE A 139 2.91 2.59 -2.65
CA PHE A 139 4.16 2.43 -3.39
C PHE A 139 4.62 3.72 -4.09
N SER A 140 3.91 4.83 -3.93
CA SER A 140 4.37 6.13 -4.45
C SER A 140 5.70 6.51 -3.81
N PRO A 141 6.64 7.11 -4.57
CA PRO A 141 7.87 7.67 -3.99
C PRO A 141 7.57 8.85 -3.07
N ASP A 142 8.44 8.98 -2.05
CA ASP A 142 8.28 9.94 -0.95
C ASP A 142 8.32 11.40 -1.42
N ASP A 143 8.94 11.67 -2.56
CA ASP A 143 9.03 13.00 -3.17
C ASP A 143 7.78 13.40 -3.99
N LYS A 144 6.89 12.44 -4.28
CA LYS A 144 5.69 12.64 -5.09
C LYS A 144 4.52 13.08 -4.21
N ASN A 145 3.86 14.16 -4.64
CA ASN A 145 2.62 14.61 -4.00
C ASN A 145 1.48 13.66 -4.40
N VAL A 146 0.91 12.93 -3.44
CA VAL A 146 -0.16 11.95 -3.66
C VAL A 146 -1.49 12.62 -3.33
N ASN A 147 -2.31 12.88 -4.36
CA ASN A 147 -3.67 13.38 -4.15
C ASN A 147 -4.64 12.20 -4.24
N ILE A 148 -5.11 11.72 -3.09
CA ILE A 148 -5.97 10.53 -3.01
C ILE A 148 -7.28 10.70 -3.80
N ILE A 149 -7.89 11.89 -3.81
CA ILE A 149 -9.14 12.15 -4.50
C ILE A 149 -8.96 11.95 -6.01
N ARG A 150 -7.89 12.52 -6.57
CA ARG A 150 -7.57 12.35 -7.99
C ARG A 150 -7.24 10.90 -8.34
N ILE A 151 -6.47 10.21 -7.49
CA ILE A 151 -6.10 8.81 -7.69
C ILE A 151 -7.35 7.95 -7.70
N LEU A 152 -8.22 8.07 -6.69
CA LEU A 152 -9.49 7.34 -6.61
C LEU A 152 -10.35 7.54 -7.85
N GLN A 153 -10.50 8.78 -8.33
CA GLN A 153 -11.27 9.07 -9.54
C GLN A 153 -10.68 8.36 -10.77
N SER A 154 -9.36 8.42 -10.95
CA SER A 154 -8.67 7.74 -12.04
C SER A 154 -8.86 6.23 -11.99
N HIS A 155 -8.78 5.61 -10.80
CA HIS A 155 -8.93 4.16 -10.67
C HIS A 155 -10.39 3.72 -10.82
N LYS A 156 -11.35 4.54 -10.39
CA LYS A 156 -12.79 4.23 -10.49
C LYS A 156 -13.24 4.00 -11.93
N GLU A 157 -12.64 4.70 -12.88
CA GLU A 157 -12.94 4.57 -14.32
C GLU A 157 -12.28 3.34 -14.96
N ASN A 158 -11.20 2.82 -14.35
CA ASN A 158 -10.35 1.77 -14.94
C ASN A 158 -10.45 0.41 -14.25
N VAL A 159 -10.90 0.37 -12.99
CA VAL A 159 -10.94 -0.83 -12.16
C VAL A 159 -12.37 -1.08 -11.70
N PRO A 160 -13.13 -1.95 -12.39
CA PRO A 160 -14.50 -2.22 -12.01
C PRO A 160 -14.57 -3.16 -10.80
N THR A 161 -15.48 -2.87 -9.88
CA THR A 161 -15.93 -3.85 -8.87
C THR A 161 -17.10 -4.63 -9.46
N ILE A 162 -16.91 -5.91 -9.76
CA ILE A 162 -17.90 -6.74 -10.45
C ILE A 162 -18.44 -7.82 -9.51
N TYR A 163 -19.77 -7.95 -9.45
CA TYR A 163 -20.45 -9.02 -8.76
C TYR A 163 -21.19 -9.91 -9.75
N ARG A 164 -21.14 -11.23 -9.52
CA ARG A 164 -22.04 -12.20 -10.12
C ARG A 164 -23.00 -12.64 -9.01
N GLU A 165 -24.25 -12.18 -9.10
CA GLU A 165 -25.24 -12.33 -8.02
C GLU A 165 -24.70 -11.70 -6.73
N THR A 166 -24.43 -12.50 -5.71
CA THR A 166 -23.83 -12.05 -4.44
C THR A 166 -22.32 -12.27 -4.38
N VAL A 167 -21.75 -12.97 -5.36
CA VAL A 167 -20.32 -13.35 -5.37
C VAL A 167 -19.51 -12.29 -6.09
N ARG A 168 -18.58 -11.66 -5.38
CA ARG A 168 -17.60 -10.75 -5.97
C ARG A 168 -16.65 -11.51 -6.90
N MET A 169 -16.53 -11.08 -8.14
CA MET A 169 -15.59 -11.69 -9.09
C MET A 169 -14.15 -11.40 -8.67
N ASN A 170 -13.25 -12.36 -8.90
CA ASN A 170 -11.82 -12.17 -8.63
C ASN A 170 -11.19 -11.27 -9.71
N THR A 171 -10.96 -10.00 -9.37
CA THR A 171 -10.28 -9.03 -10.24
C THR A 171 -8.89 -8.65 -9.72
N ARG A 172 -8.32 -9.42 -8.78
CA ARG A 172 -7.08 -9.09 -8.05
C ARG A 172 -5.93 -8.69 -8.95
N LEU A 173 -5.67 -9.47 -10.02
CA LEU A 173 -4.60 -9.17 -10.96
C LEU A 173 -4.82 -7.85 -11.71
N ILE A 174 -6.07 -7.53 -12.07
CA ILE A 174 -6.42 -6.27 -12.73
C ILE A 174 -6.19 -5.10 -11.76
N THR A 175 -6.66 -5.25 -10.52
CA THR A 175 -6.50 -4.26 -9.44
C THR A 175 -5.02 -3.96 -9.17
N LEU A 176 -4.18 -5.00 -9.08
CA LEU A 176 -2.73 -4.87 -8.88
C LEU A 176 -2.06 -4.19 -10.07
N ARG A 177 -2.35 -4.64 -11.31
CA ARG A 177 -1.80 -4.01 -12.52
C ARG A 177 -2.15 -2.53 -12.60
N ALA A 178 -3.39 -2.17 -12.35
CA ALA A 178 -3.82 -0.77 -12.40
C ALA A 178 -3.08 0.09 -11.36
N GLY A 179 -3.00 -0.38 -10.11
CA GLY A 179 -2.38 0.37 -9.01
C GLY A 179 -0.86 0.50 -9.13
N LEU A 180 -0.20 -0.48 -9.75
CA LEU A 180 1.26 -0.58 -9.75
C LEU A 180 1.92 -0.26 -11.10
N ALA A 181 1.20 -0.31 -12.22
CA ALA A 181 1.81 -0.15 -13.55
C ALA A 181 2.59 1.16 -13.68
N ASN A 182 2.02 2.29 -13.26
CA ASN A 182 2.73 3.57 -13.36
C ASN A 182 3.92 3.66 -12.41
N ILE A 183 3.83 3.04 -11.22
CA ILE A 183 4.92 3.01 -10.25
C ILE A 183 6.08 2.17 -10.79
N ILE A 184 5.80 0.94 -11.24
CA ILE A 184 6.82 0.02 -11.78
C ILE A 184 7.41 0.59 -13.07
N LYS A 185 6.60 1.21 -13.94
CA LYS A 185 7.10 1.88 -15.15
C LYS A 185 8.05 3.02 -14.81
N SER A 186 7.72 3.84 -13.81
CA SER A 186 8.61 4.92 -13.37
C SER A 186 9.93 4.36 -12.85
N ASP A 187 9.88 3.30 -12.05
CA ASP A 187 11.06 2.69 -11.44
C ASP A 187 11.91 1.90 -12.44
N TRP A 188 11.32 1.39 -13.52
CA TRP A 188 12.07 0.68 -14.56
C TRP A 188 12.89 1.61 -15.44
N ASN A 189 12.44 2.86 -15.59
CA ASN A 189 13.09 3.88 -16.42
C ASN A 189 14.03 4.81 -15.61
N ALA A 190 14.17 4.58 -14.30
CA ALA A 190 14.95 5.41 -13.38
C ALA A 190 16.33 4.81 -13.10
#